data_AF-A0A366ZWJ4-F1
#
_entry.id   AF-A0A366ZWJ4-F1
#
_cell.length_a   1.000
_cell.length_b   1.000
_cell.length_c   1.000
_cell.angle_alpha   90.00
_cell.angle_beta   90.00
_cell.angle_gamma   90.00
#
_symmetry.space_group_name_H-M   'P 1'
#
loop_
_entity.id
_entity.type
_entity.pdbx_description
1 polymer ?
#
loop_
_entity_poly.entity_id
_entity_poly.type
_entity_poly.pdbx_seq_one_letter_code
_entity_poly.pdbx_strand_id
1 'polypeptide(L)'
;MAVPFPPPPREIRRALEQLRQAEEAGLESAGLRLLDRPWDPATCSAQVRTRLWPWLDDVAAWLNHSYAWQTTQAIPSCWPAHPHLVHELAVLACLRATAGDAAAPHALEEWHRYALPAFHVRLAERLGIGCPPGRHTDWPARSWAAEYTSPQATAARHALFDGDLGVTPTGHLPEAAGGQ
;
A
#
# COMPACT_ATOMS: atom_id res chain seq x y z
N MET A 1 8.71 29.45 5.12
CA MET A 1 9.18 28.83 6.37
C MET A 1 8.59 27.42 6.46
N ALA A 2 9.21 26.50 7.20
CA ALA A 2 8.76 25.10 7.27
C ALA A 2 7.49 24.94 8.13
N VAL A 3 6.51 24.18 7.64
CA VAL A 3 5.27 23.83 8.36
C VAL A 3 5.45 22.46 9.04
N PRO A 4 5.02 22.28 10.30
CA PRO A 4 5.13 20.98 10.98
C PRO A 4 4.31 19.89 10.29
N PHE A 5 4.82 18.66 10.32
CA PHE A 5 4.08 17.49 9.84
C PHE A 5 2.84 17.25 10.71
N PRO A 6 1.67 16.92 10.12
CA PRO A 6 0.45 16.64 10.88
C PRO A 6 0.64 15.48 11.86
N PRO A 7 0.45 15.69 13.18
CA PRO A 7 0.69 14.64 14.15
C PRO A 7 -0.35 13.52 14.01
N PRO A 8 0.06 12.23 14.03
CA PRO A 8 -0.88 11.12 13.96
C PRO A 8 -1.85 11.14 15.16
N PRO A 9 -3.16 10.88 14.92
CA PRO A 9 -4.14 10.71 15.98
C PRO A 9 -3.76 9.61 16.98
N ARG A 10 -4.36 9.65 18.17
CA ARG A 10 -4.03 8.70 19.26
C ARG A 10 -4.17 7.25 18.83
N GLU A 11 -5.21 6.92 18.08
CA GLU A 11 -5.52 5.58 17.59
C GLU A 11 -4.44 5.07 16.63
N ILE A 12 -3.95 5.95 15.74
CA ILE A 12 -2.87 5.63 14.81
C ILE A 12 -1.55 5.43 15.55
N ARG A 13 -1.20 6.36 16.45
CA ARG A 13 0.00 6.23 17.30
C ARG A 13 0.01 4.94 18.11
N ARG A 14 -1.13 4.60 18.70
CA ARG A 14 -1.29 3.36 19.46
C ARG A 14 -1.08 2.12 18.59
N ALA A 15 -1.67 2.09 17.40
CA ALA A 15 -1.50 0.96 16.48
C ALA A 15 -0.02 0.77 16.08
N LEU A 16 0.67 1.86 15.71
CA LEU A 16 2.10 1.83 15.38
C LEU A 16 2.95 1.34 16.57
N GLU A 17 2.67 1.82 17.78
CA GLU A 17 3.37 1.41 18.99
C GLU A 17 3.13 -0.06 19.33
N GLN A 18 1.89 -0.55 19.20
CA GLN A 18 1.57 -1.96 19.42
C GLN A 18 2.30 -2.87 18.44
N LEU A 19 2.41 -2.46 17.17
CA LEU A 19 3.17 -3.20 16.16
C LEU A 19 4.66 -3.24 16.49
N ARG A 20 5.25 -2.12 16.91
CA ARG A 20 6.65 -2.03 17.34
C ARG A 20 6.93 -2.93 18.56
N GLN A 21 6.09 -2.84 19.59
CA GLN A 21 6.19 -3.69 20.77
C GLN A 21 6.03 -5.17 20.45
N ALA A 22 5.13 -5.50 19.52
CA ALA A 22 4.92 -6.88 19.07
C ALA A 22 6.14 -7.45 18.34
N GLU A 23 6.79 -6.65 17.52
CA GLU A 23 8.05 -7.00 16.85
C GLU A 23 9.18 -7.20 17.87
N GLU A 24 9.36 -6.27 18.80
CA GLU A 24 10.36 -6.37 19.87
C GLU A 24 10.13 -7.59 20.79
N ALA A 25 8.87 -7.94 21.06
CA ALA A 25 8.50 -9.10 21.86
C ALA A 25 8.56 -10.44 21.09
N GLY A 26 8.80 -10.40 19.78
CA GLY A 26 8.86 -11.61 18.95
C GLY A 26 7.53 -12.36 18.84
N LEU A 27 6.39 -11.65 18.84
CA LEU A 27 5.07 -12.29 18.71
C LEU A 27 4.96 -13.10 17.42
N GLU A 28 4.34 -14.29 17.53
CA GLU A 28 4.09 -15.15 16.36
C GLU A 28 3.18 -14.46 15.32
N SER A 29 3.31 -14.88 14.06
CA SER A 29 2.59 -14.30 12.90
C SER A 29 1.07 -14.21 13.11
N ALA A 30 0.47 -15.17 13.82
CA ALA A 30 -0.96 -15.17 14.12
C ALA A 30 -1.37 -13.98 15.00
N GLY A 31 -0.59 -13.64 16.02
CA GLY A 31 -0.84 -12.48 16.89
C GLY A 31 -0.68 -11.16 16.14
N LEU A 32 0.31 -11.07 15.26
CA LEU A 32 0.54 -9.88 14.44
C LEU A 32 -0.62 -9.60 13.46
N ARG A 33 -1.33 -10.62 12.99
CA ARG A 33 -2.47 -10.43 12.06
C ARG A 33 -3.67 -9.74 12.69
N LEU A 34 -3.77 -9.75 14.02
CA LEU A 34 -4.85 -9.09 14.76
C LEU A 34 -4.61 -7.60 14.99
N LEU A 35 -3.40 -7.11 14.73
CA LEU A 35 -3.05 -5.71 14.91
C LEU A 35 -3.39 -4.88 13.66
N ASP A 36 -4.00 -3.71 13.90
CA ASP A 36 -4.27 -2.72 12.87
C ASP A 36 -2.94 -2.24 12.25
N ARG A 37 -2.88 -2.20 10.91
CA ARG A 37 -1.73 -1.69 10.15
C ARG A 37 -2.12 -0.38 9.47
N PRO A 38 -1.85 0.80 10.06
CA PRO A 38 -2.28 2.08 9.49
C PRO A 38 -1.75 2.35 8.07
N TRP A 39 -0.63 1.73 7.69
CA TRP A 39 -0.08 1.77 6.32
C TRP A 39 -0.81 0.86 5.31
N ASP A 40 -1.71 0.00 5.78
CA ASP A 40 -2.64 -0.79 4.97
C ASP A 40 -4.09 -0.56 5.44
N PRO A 41 -4.72 0.56 4.99
CA PRO A 41 -6.02 0.99 5.49
C PRO A 41 -7.13 -0.06 5.39
N ALA A 42 -7.03 -0.99 4.44
CA ALA A 42 -8.04 -2.03 4.22
C ALA A 42 -8.05 -3.08 5.35
N THR A 43 -6.92 -3.26 6.04
CA THR A 43 -6.78 -4.21 7.15
C THR A 43 -7.17 -3.61 8.50
N CYS A 44 -7.34 -2.29 8.56
CA CYS A 44 -7.66 -1.58 9.79
C CYS A 44 -9.13 -1.76 10.20
N SER A 45 -9.34 -1.85 11.51
CA SER A 45 -10.63 -1.72 12.17
C SER A 45 -11.34 -0.42 11.80
N ALA A 46 -12.68 -0.42 11.87
CA ALA A 46 -13.48 0.78 11.59
C ALA A 46 -13.09 1.96 12.50
N GLN A 47 -12.69 1.67 13.74
CA GLN A 47 -12.22 2.67 14.70
C GLN A 47 -10.94 3.37 14.21
N VAL A 48 -9.94 2.61 13.80
CA VAL A 48 -8.69 3.17 13.25
C VAL A 48 -8.95 3.89 11.94
N ARG A 49 -9.73 3.30 11.02
CA ARG A 49 -10.05 3.91 9.72
C ARG A 49 -10.72 5.28 9.86
N THR A 50 -11.63 5.45 10.80
CA THR A 50 -12.34 6.73 11.03
C THR A 50 -11.39 7.86 11.39
N ARG A 51 -10.26 7.55 12.04
CA ARG A 51 -9.21 8.53 12.39
C ARG A 51 -8.12 8.63 11.33
N LEU A 52 -7.89 7.55 10.60
CA LEU A 52 -6.91 7.48 9.53
C LEU A 52 -7.29 8.43 8.37
N TRP A 53 -8.55 8.45 7.94
CA TRP A 53 -8.93 9.25 6.77
C TRP A 53 -8.67 10.75 6.91
N PRO A 54 -9.12 11.44 7.98
CA PRO A 54 -8.83 12.86 8.14
C PRO A 54 -7.33 13.14 8.28
N TRP A 55 -6.59 12.25 8.97
CA TRP A 55 -5.15 12.42 9.11
C TRP A 55 -4.41 12.27 7.78
N LEU A 56 -4.79 11.32 6.93
CA LEU A 56 -4.22 11.22 5.58
C LEU A 56 -4.56 12.43 4.71
N ASP A 57 -5.74 13.03 4.88
CA ASP A 57 -6.12 14.26 4.18
C ASP A 57 -5.24 15.44 4.62
N ASP A 58 -5.01 15.60 5.93
CA ASP A 58 -4.07 16.59 6.47
C ASP A 58 -2.65 16.37 5.94
N VAL A 59 -2.20 15.11 5.85
CA VAL A 59 -0.88 14.75 5.31
C VAL A 59 -0.79 15.07 3.82
N ALA A 60 -1.82 14.79 3.02
CA ALA A 60 -1.87 15.15 1.61
C ALA A 60 -1.77 16.67 1.42
N ALA A 61 -2.51 17.44 2.22
CA ALA A 61 -2.43 18.89 2.22
C ALA A 61 -1.03 19.40 2.60
N TRP A 62 -0.41 18.82 3.63
CA TRP A 62 0.95 19.17 4.04
C TRP A 62 1.99 18.83 2.98
N LEU A 63 1.89 17.67 2.32
CA LEU A 63 2.77 17.27 1.23
C LEU A 63 2.66 18.23 0.05
N ASN A 64 1.43 18.57 -0.34
CA ASN A 64 1.18 19.55 -1.39
C ASN A 64 1.80 20.92 -1.05
N HIS A 65 1.57 21.40 0.16
CA HIS A 65 2.14 22.67 0.61
C HIS A 65 3.67 22.67 0.65
N SER A 66 4.27 21.55 1.09
CA SER A 66 5.70 21.48 1.37
C SER A 66 6.54 21.11 0.15
N TYR A 67 6.02 20.26 -0.75
CA TYR A 67 6.82 19.64 -1.80
C TYR A 67 6.24 19.75 -3.22
N ALA A 68 4.95 20.04 -3.42
CA ALA A 68 4.35 20.07 -4.76
C ALA A 68 4.65 21.36 -5.54
N TRP A 69 5.95 21.65 -5.72
CA TRP A 69 6.43 22.75 -6.57
C TRP A 69 6.30 22.47 -8.07
N GLN A 70 6.04 21.20 -8.41
CA GLN A 70 5.67 20.77 -9.76
C GLN A 70 4.25 20.20 -9.73
N THR A 71 3.44 20.53 -10.73
CA THR A 71 2.03 20.08 -10.79
C THR A 71 1.90 18.56 -10.86
N THR A 72 2.90 17.88 -11.41
CA THR A 72 2.96 16.41 -11.46
C THR A 72 3.21 15.76 -10.09
N GLN A 73 3.64 16.53 -9.09
CA GLN A 73 3.85 16.10 -7.71
C GLN A 73 2.66 16.46 -6.81
N ALA A 74 1.67 17.19 -7.32
CA ALA A 74 0.49 17.56 -6.55
C ALA A 74 -0.42 16.33 -6.39
N ILE A 75 -0.72 15.99 -5.14
CA ILE A 75 -1.75 15.01 -4.79
C ILE A 75 -3.10 15.65 -5.08
N PRO A 76 -3.93 15.07 -5.97
CA PRO A 76 -5.21 15.67 -6.35
C PRO A 76 -6.24 15.54 -5.23
N SER A 77 -7.23 16.43 -5.18
CA SER A 77 -8.31 16.37 -4.17
C SER A 77 -9.16 15.10 -4.28
N CYS A 78 -9.16 14.43 -5.42
CA CYS A 78 -9.81 13.14 -5.61
C CYS A 78 -8.94 11.94 -5.18
N TRP A 79 -7.81 12.14 -4.49
CA TRP A 79 -6.94 11.06 -4.02
C TRP A 79 -7.67 9.89 -3.33
N PRO A 80 -8.75 10.07 -2.53
CA PRO A 80 -9.44 8.94 -1.90
C PRO A 80 -10.15 8.03 -2.91
N ALA A 81 -10.46 8.54 -4.10
CA ALA A 81 -11.07 7.77 -5.19
C ALA A 81 -10.04 6.94 -5.99
N HIS A 82 -8.74 7.06 -5.68
CA HIS A 82 -7.66 6.32 -6.31
C HIS A 82 -7.07 5.29 -5.34
N PRO A 83 -7.47 4.01 -5.39
CA PRO A 83 -7.02 3.01 -4.42
C PRO A 83 -5.50 2.91 -4.29
N HIS A 84 -4.77 2.99 -5.40
CA HIS A 84 -3.31 2.98 -5.37
C HIS A 84 -2.72 4.15 -4.58
N LEU A 85 -3.29 5.35 -4.69
CA LEU A 85 -2.84 6.51 -3.90
C LEU A 85 -3.17 6.37 -2.44
N VAL A 86 -4.34 5.81 -2.11
CA VAL A 86 -4.70 5.50 -0.71
C VAL A 86 -3.64 4.63 -0.06
N HIS A 87 -3.23 3.53 -0.72
CA HIS A 87 -2.20 2.64 -0.20
C HIS A 87 -0.83 3.32 -0.09
N GLU A 88 -0.40 4.04 -1.12
CA GLU A 88 0.92 4.66 -1.12
C GLU A 88 1.03 5.83 -0.13
N LEU A 89 -0.01 6.68 -0.03
CA LEU A 89 -0.06 7.79 0.90
C LEU A 89 -0.06 7.30 2.34
N ALA A 90 -0.79 6.22 2.65
CA ALA A 90 -0.81 5.63 3.98
C ALA A 90 0.57 5.14 4.42
N VAL A 91 1.30 4.45 3.54
CA VAL A 91 2.69 4.03 3.79
C VAL A 91 3.59 5.25 4.00
N LEU A 92 3.53 6.23 3.09
CA LEU A 92 4.38 7.42 3.15
C LEU A 92 4.16 8.23 4.44
N ALA A 93 2.91 8.38 4.86
CA ALA A 93 2.52 9.06 6.10
C ALA A 93 3.05 8.34 7.34
N CYS A 94 2.91 7.01 7.39
CA CYS A 94 3.41 6.20 8.51
C CYS A 94 4.93 6.25 8.60
N LEU A 95 5.64 6.07 7.47
CA LEU A 95 7.10 6.19 7.43
C LEU A 95 7.56 7.58 7.92
N ARG A 96 6.88 8.65 7.49
CA ARG A 96 7.20 10.01 7.93
C ARG A 96 6.99 10.23 9.42
N ALA A 97 5.92 9.65 9.97
CA ALA A 97 5.61 9.73 11.39
C ALA A 97 6.67 8.99 12.21
N THR A 98 6.93 7.71 11.89
CA THR A 98 7.95 6.89 12.57
C THR A 98 9.35 7.51 12.46
N ALA A 99 9.72 8.04 11.30
CA ALA A 99 10.99 8.75 11.13
C ALA A 99 11.08 10.01 12.01
N GLY A 100 9.97 10.73 12.20
CA GLY A 100 9.90 11.91 13.06
C GLY A 100 10.09 11.62 14.54
N ASP A 101 9.77 10.39 14.97
CA ASP A 101 9.94 9.93 16.36
C ASP A 101 11.33 9.31 16.61
N ALA A 102 12.14 9.11 15.57
CA ALA A 102 13.48 8.53 15.70
C ALA A 102 14.46 9.49 16.40
N ALA A 103 15.34 8.92 17.23
CA ALA A 103 16.35 9.69 17.98
C ALA A 103 17.48 10.27 17.11
N ALA A 104 17.66 9.72 15.90
CA ALA A 104 18.70 10.13 14.96
C ALA A 104 18.08 10.59 13.64
N PRO A 105 18.71 11.54 12.92
CA PRO A 105 18.14 12.11 11.70
C PRO A 105 18.08 11.14 10.51
N HIS A 106 18.74 9.98 10.61
CA HIS A 106 18.89 9.05 9.50
C HIS A 106 17.56 8.58 8.91
N ALA A 107 16.56 8.26 9.75
CA ALA A 107 15.26 7.82 9.27
C ALA A 107 14.52 8.92 8.48
N LEU A 108 14.63 10.18 8.92
CA LEU A 108 14.05 11.31 8.18
C LEU A 108 14.79 11.55 6.87
N GLU A 109 16.11 11.47 6.92
CA GLU A 109 16.95 11.61 5.75
C GLU A 109 16.62 10.53 4.70
N GLU A 110 16.47 9.27 5.12
CA GLU A 110 16.06 8.16 4.25
C GLU A 110 14.66 8.39 3.66
N TRP A 111 13.72 8.90 4.46
CA TRP A 111 12.39 9.27 3.98
C TRP A 111 12.45 10.33 2.87
N HIS A 112 13.28 11.35 3.04
CA HIS A 112 13.49 12.41 2.03
C HIS A 112 14.26 11.93 0.81
N ARG A 113 15.24 11.04 0.98
CA ARG A 113 16.09 10.55 -0.12
C ARG A 113 15.39 9.51 -0.98
N TYR A 114 14.59 8.62 -0.39
CA TYR A 114 14.05 7.46 -1.08
C TYR A 114 12.52 7.40 -1.10
N ALA A 115 11.86 7.52 0.06
CA ALA A 115 10.42 7.28 0.14
C ALA A 115 9.61 8.36 -0.61
N LEU A 116 9.87 9.63 -0.32
CA LEU A 116 9.16 10.76 -0.92
C LEU A 116 9.42 10.88 -2.44
N PRO A 117 10.67 10.83 -2.95
CA PRO A 117 10.91 10.91 -4.39
C PRO A 117 10.26 9.75 -5.15
N ALA A 118 10.35 8.52 -4.63
CA ALA A 118 9.75 7.36 -5.27
C ALA A 118 8.22 7.44 -5.29
N PHE A 119 7.59 7.99 -4.24
CA PHE A 119 6.16 8.29 -4.24
C PHE A 119 5.77 9.27 -5.35
N HIS A 120 6.49 10.40 -5.49
CA HIS A 120 6.19 11.38 -6.53
C HIS A 120 6.34 10.84 -7.95
N VAL A 121 7.36 10.01 -8.20
CA VAL A 121 7.53 9.34 -9.50
C VAL A 121 6.31 8.46 -9.80
N ARG A 122 5.93 7.57 -8.87
CA ARG A 122 4.78 6.67 -9.07
C ARG A 122 3.45 7.41 -9.14
N LEU A 123 3.27 8.49 -8.38
CA LEU A 123 2.12 9.39 -8.45
C LEU A 123 1.97 9.94 -9.88
N ALA A 124 3.04 10.54 -10.41
CA ALA A 124 3.04 11.12 -11.74
C ALA A 124 2.80 10.07 -12.84
N GLU A 125 3.46 8.92 -12.74
CA GLU A 125 3.32 7.82 -13.71
C GLU A 125 1.91 7.21 -13.71
N ARG A 126 1.31 6.99 -12.53
CA ARG A 126 0.01 6.30 -12.41
C ARG A 126 -1.17 7.21 -12.68
N LEU A 127 -1.09 8.49 -12.32
CA LEU A 127 -2.15 9.46 -12.61
C LEU A 127 -2.08 10.02 -14.03
N GLY A 128 -0.86 10.22 -14.56
CA GLY A 128 -0.64 10.92 -15.82
C GLY A 128 -1.35 12.28 -15.86
N ILE A 129 -2.10 12.55 -16.93
CA ILE A 129 -2.92 13.77 -17.10
C ILE A 129 -4.35 13.63 -16.55
N GLY A 130 -4.64 12.57 -15.79
CA GLY A 130 -6.01 12.15 -15.48
C GLY A 130 -6.76 13.07 -14.51
N CYS A 131 -6.06 13.76 -13.62
CA CYS A 131 -6.68 14.48 -12.50
C CYS A 131 -6.17 15.91 -12.27
N PRO A 132 -6.15 16.80 -13.29
CA PRO A 132 -5.87 18.21 -13.06
C PRO A 132 -7.01 18.88 -12.26
N PRO A 133 -6.77 20.04 -11.64
CA PRO A 133 -7.82 20.74 -10.88
C PRO A 133 -9.12 20.91 -11.68
N GLY A 134 -10.24 20.48 -11.10
CA GLY A 134 -11.57 20.57 -11.72
C GLY A 134 -11.90 19.50 -12.76
N ARG A 135 -11.02 18.53 -13.02
CA ARG A 135 -11.29 17.39 -13.91
C ARG A 135 -10.85 16.09 -13.25
N HIS A 136 -11.71 15.08 -13.29
CA HIS A 136 -11.40 13.74 -12.84
C HIS A 136 -11.61 12.76 -13.98
N THR A 137 -10.56 12.00 -14.30
CA THR A 137 -10.69 10.78 -15.09
C THR A 137 -10.92 9.65 -14.11
N ASP A 138 -12.11 9.06 -14.21
CA ASP A 138 -12.47 7.82 -13.55
C ASP A 138 -11.48 6.69 -13.87
N TRP A 139 -11.62 5.51 -13.27
CA TRP A 139 -10.69 4.39 -13.49
C TRP A 139 -10.56 4.00 -14.99
N PRO A 140 -9.45 4.32 -15.69
CA PRO A 140 -9.38 4.13 -17.15
C PRO A 140 -9.40 2.66 -17.56
N ALA A 141 -8.81 1.80 -16.73
CA ALA A 141 -8.77 0.35 -16.95
C ALA A 141 -9.99 -0.39 -16.37
N ARG A 142 -11.09 0.30 -16.06
CA ARG A 142 -12.31 -0.31 -15.49
C ARG A 142 -12.86 -1.42 -16.37
N SER A 143 -12.87 -1.25 -17.69
CA SER A 143 -13.36 -2.28 -18.64
C SER A 143 -12.50 -3.54 -18.61
N TRP A 144 -11.18 -3.39 -18.51
CA TRP A 144 -10.24 -4.51 -18.38
C TRP A 144 -10.44 -5.25 -17.07
N ALA A 145 -10.65 -4.54 -15.97
CA ALA A 145 -10.97 -5.17 -14.69
C ALA A 145 -12.31 -5.93 -14.72
N ALA A 146 -13.33 -5.36 -15.35
CA ALA A 146 -14.63 -6.01 -15.51
C ALA A 146 -14.50 -7.30 -16.34
N GLU A 147 -13.79 -7.25 -17.47
CA GLU A 147 -13.47 -8.41 -18.30
C GLU A 147 -12.71 -9.47 -17.50
N TYR A 148 -11.68 -9.06 -16.75
CA TYR A 148 -10.88 -9.95 -15.93
C TYR A 148 -11.76 -10.71 -14.91
N THR A 149 -12.73 -10.05 -14.29
CA THR A 149 -13.66 -10.66 -13.32
C THR A 149 -14.83 -11.39 -13.94
N SER A 150 -14.95 -11.41 -15.27
CA SER A 150 -16.07 -12.07 -15.94
C SER A 150 -16.09 -13.59 -15.64
N PRO A 151 -17.29 -14.22 -15.57
CA PRO A 151 -17.38 -15.67 -15.37
C PRO A 151 -16.63 -16.47 -16.43
N GLN A 152 -16.66 -16.00 -17.69
CA GLN A 152 -15.98 -16.63 -18.80
C GLN A 152 -14.46 -16.57 -18.64
N ALA A 153 -13.88 -15.39 -18.40
CA ALA A 153 -12.44 -15.25 -18.21
C ALA A 153 -11.96 -16.03 -16.97
N THR A 154 -12.77 -16.04 -15.90
CA THR A 154 -12.47 -16.80 -14.68
C THR A 154 -12.46 -18.31 -14.94
N ALA A 155 -13.49 -18.84 -15.60
CA ALA A 155 -13.55 -20.25 -15.96
C ALA A 155 -12.40 -20.66 -16.89
N ALA A 156 -12.07 -19.82 -17.88
CA ALA A 156 -10.96 -20.06 -18.79
C ALA A 156 -9.61 -20.15 -18.04
N ARG A 157 -9.34 -19.23 -17.10
CA ARG A 157 -8.12 -19.29 -16.27
C ARG A 157 -8.11 -20.54 -15.38
N HIS A 158 -9.22 -20.88 -14.74
CA HIS A 158 -9.29 -22.06 -13.86
C HIS A 158 -9.07 -23.37 -14.63
N ALA A 159 -9.64 -23.51 -15.84
CA ALA A 159 -9.39 -24.68 -16.67
C ALA A 159 -7.90 -24.86 -17.02
N LEU A 160 -7.16 -23.75 -17.23
CA LEU A 160 -5.71 -23.80 -17.45
C LEU A 160 -4.96 -24.22 -16.17
N PHE A 161 -5.37 -23.73 -15.00
CA PHE A 161 -4.78 -24.14 -13.72
C PHE A 161 -5.02 -25.63 -13.43
N ASP A 162 -6.25 -26.10 -13.62
CA ASP A 162 -6.62 -27.50 -13.42
C ASP A 162 -5.87 -28.42 -14.38
N GLY A 163 -5.71 -27.98 -15.63
CA GLY A 163 -4.91 -28.69 -16.64
C GLY A 163 -3.44 -28.82 -16.24
N ASP A 164 -2.82 -27.78 -15.69
CA ASP A 164 -1.44 -27.82 -15.18
C ASP A 164 -1.30 -28.79 -14.00
N LEU A 165 -2.17 -28.66 -13.00
CA LEU A 165 -2.13 -29.51 -11.80
C LEU A 165 -2.39 -30.99 -12.11
N GLY A 166 -3.26 -31.28 -13.07
CA GLY A 166 -3.57 -32.64 -13.53
C GLY A 166 -2.46 -33.33 -14.33
N VAL A 167 -1.45 -32.59 -14.81
CA VAL A 167 -0.33 -33.13 -15.61
C VAL A 167 0.87 -33.54 -14.74
N THR A 168 0.82 -33.37 -13.42
CA THR A 168 1.88 -33.83 -12.51
C THR A 168 2.01 -35.36 -12.56
N PRO A 169 3.05 -35.96 -13.17
CA PRO A 169 3.18 -37.40 -13.24
C PRO A 169 3.64 -37.91 -11.87
N THR A 170 2.76 -38.57 -11.11
CA THR A 170 3.17 -39.47 -10.03
C THR A 170 3.81 -40.71 -10.66
N GLY A 171 5.04 -40.56 -11.15
CA GLY A 171 5.77 -41.60 -11.87
C GLY A 171 7.13 -41.85 -11.24
N HIS A 172 7.14 -42.38 -10.01
CA HIS A 172 8.32 -43.12 -9.54
C HIS A 172 8.28 -44.48 -10.27
N LEU A 173 9.14 -44.66 -11.27
CA LEU A 173 9.37 -45.98 -11.87
C LEU A 173 10.10 -46.85 -10.84
N PRO A 174 9.59 -48.03 -10.47
CA PRO A 174 10.36 -48.95 -9.64
C PRO A 174 11.57 -49.46 -10.43
N GLU A 175 12.73 -49.31 -9.79
CA GLU A 175 14.03 -49.79 -10.26
C GLU A 175 13.95 -51.31 -10.50
N ALA A 176 14.09 -51.73 -11.75
CA ALA A 176 14.14 -53.14 -12.09
C ALA A 176 15.45 -53.74 -11.57
N ALA A 177 15.35 -54.50 -10.47
CA ALA A 177 16.43 -55.33 -9.96
C ALA A 177 16.79 -56.40 -11.00
N GLY A 178 17.84 -56.14 -11.77
CA GLY A 178 18.49 -57.14 -12.63
C GLY A 178 19.36 -58.05 -11.78
N GLY A 179 18.84 -59.22 -11.44
CA GLY A 179 19.64 -60.33 -10.93
C GLY A 179 20.30 -61.11 -12.08
N GLN A 180 21.63 -61.24 -12.01
CA GLN A 180 22.42 -62.34 -12.57
C GLN A 180 23.40 -62.79 -11.51
#